data_AF-A0A371D5Y1-F1
#
_entry.id   AF-A0A371D5Y1-F1
#
_cell.length_a   1.000
_cell.length_b   1.000
_cell.length_c   1.000
_cell.angle_alpha   90.00
_cell.angle_beta   90.00
_cell.angle_gamma   90.00
#
_symmetry.space_group_name_H-M   'P 1'
#
loop_
_entity.id
_entity.type
_entity.pdbx_description
1 polymer ?
#
loop_
_entity_poly.entity_id
_entity_poly.type
_entity_poly.pdbx_seq_one_letter_code
_entity_poly.pdbx_strand_id
1 'polypeptide(L)' 'HPKLLIRSDNMSVVHVLNSGRSRSSRVNAVLRRIYLTLAKRGLHVAATHVPSRLNVADALSRGDIAGFL' A
#
# COMPACT_ATOMS: atom_id res chain seq x y z
N HIS A 1 -17.32 2.54 -8.01
CA HIS A 1 -16.14 1.72 -8.37
C HIS A 1 -15.63 0.94 -7.17
N PRO A 2 -15.19 -0.31 -7.33
CA PRO A 2 -14.61 -1.10 -6.23
C PRO A 2 -13.37 -0.43 -5.65
N LYS A 3 -13.22 -0.50 -4.33
CA LYS A 3 -12.16 0.14 -3.56
C LYS A 3 -11.28 -0.92 -2.90
N LEU A 4 -10.00 -0.91 -3.22
CA LEU A 4 -9.00 -1.77 -2.61
C LEU A 4 -8.43 -1.09 -1.37
N LEU A 5 -8.64 -1.69 -0.19
CA LEU A 5 -8.13 -1.18 1.08
C LEU A 5 -6.79 -1.84 1.41
N ILE A 6 -5.73 -1.03 1.41
CA ILE A 6 -4.39 -1.44 1.83
C ILE A 6 -4.28 -1.24 3.35
N ARG A 7 -3.93 -2.31 4.08
CA ARG A 7 -3.55 -2.24 5.50
C ARG A 7 -2.03 -2.26 5.57
N SER A 8 -1.43 -1.18 6.06
CA SER A 8 0.02 -1.05 6.16
C SER A 8 0.40 -0.59 7.55
N ASP A 9 1.51 -1.10 8.08
CA ASP A 9 2.13 -0.60 9.30
C ASP A 9 3.07 0.58 9.06
N ASN A 10 3.28 0.96 7.80
CA ASN A 10 4.06 2.11 7.43
C ASN A 10 3.16 3.34 7.26
N MET A 11 3.14 4.21 8.28
CA MET A 11 2.39 5.47 8.26
C MET A 11 2.72 6.36 7.06
N SER A 12 3.98 6.39 6.61
CA SER A 12 4.38 7.17 5.43
C SER A 12 3.73 6.64 4.15
N VAL A 13 3.63 5.32 4.00
CA VAL A 13 2.92 4.68 2.89
C VAL A 13 1.43 5.01 2.93
N VAL A 14 0.81 4.90 4.11
CA VAL A 14 -0.60 5.25 4.31
C VAL A 14 -0.86 6.70 3.88
N HIS A 15 -0.02 7.62 4.33
CA HIS A 15 -0.16 9.05 4.00
C HIS A 15 0.03 9.33 2.50
N VAL A 16 1.05 8.74 1.88
CA VAL A 16 1.37 8.97 0.46
C VAL A 16 0.30 8.37 -0.46
N LEU A 17 -0.25 7.19 -0.13
CA LEU A 17 -1.37 6.61 -0.88
C LEU A 17 -2.65 7.42 -0.71
N ASN A 18 -2.97 7.88 0.49
CA ASN A 18 -4.20 8.65 0.69
C ASN A 18 -4.13 10.08 0.14
N SER A 19 -2.96 10.71 0.16
CA SER A 19 -2.77 12.05 -0.41
C SER A 19 -2.53 12.05 -1.92
N GLY A 20 -2.17 10.90 -2.50
CA GLY A 20 -1.88 10.76 -3.92
C GLY A 20 -0.59 11.41 -4.39
N ARG A 21 0.25 11.91 -3.47
CA ARG A 21 1.49 12.64 -3.82
C ARG A 21 2.56 12.52 -2.74
N SER A 22 3.80 12.78 -3.13
CA SER A 22 4.97 12.86 -2.27
C SER A 22 5.86 14.03 -2.70
N ARG A 23 6.74 14.49 -1.82
CA ARG A 23 7.82 15.45 -2.17
C ARG A 23 8.90 14.79 -3.03
N SER A 24 8.99 13.46 -3.03
CA SER A 24 9.95 12.72 -3.84
C SER A 24 9.40 12.46 -5.25
N SER A 25 10.11 12.93 -6.27
CA SER A 25 9.80 12.66 -7.68
C SER A 25 9.79 11.16 -8.00
N ARG A 26 10.72 10.40 -7.40
CA ARG A 26 10.78 8.94 -7.53
C ARG A 26 9.52 8.28 -6.97
N VAL A 27 9.04 8.70 -5.81
CA VAL A 27 7.79 8.17 -5.22
C VAL A 27 6.57 8.53 -6.08
N ASN A 28 6.52 9.76 -6.62
CA ASN A 28 5.45 10.16 -7.52
C ASN A 28 5.40 9.34 -8.81
N ALA A 29 6.56 8.95 -9.36
CA ALA A 29 6.61 8.05 -10.52
C ALA A 29 6.00 6.67 -10.20
N VAL A 30 6.27 6.14 -8.99
CA VAL A 30 5.66 4.89 -8.51
C VAL A 30 4.14 5.05 -8.32
N LEU A 31 3.70 6.13 -7.66
CA LEU A 31 2.28 6.44 -7.49
C LEU A 31 1.54 6.55 -8.82
N ARG A 32 2.11 7.25 -9.80
CA ARG A 32 1.54 7.36 -11.15
C ARG A 32 1.34 5.98 -11.77
N ARG A 33 2.33 5.10 -11.66
CA ARG A 33 2.22 3.73 -12.18
C ARG A 33 1.12 2.95 -11.47
N ILE A 34 1.00 3.07 -10.15
CA ILE A 34 -0.08 2.44 -9.36
C ILE A 34 -1.45 2.96 -9.83
N TYR A 35 -1.67 4.26 -9.87
CA TYR A 35 -2.98 4.83 -10.21
C TYR A 35 -3.38 4.56 -11.66
N LEU A 36 -2.46 4.64 -12.62
CA LEU A 36 -2.76 4.26 -14.00
C LEU A 36 -3.16 2.78 -14.11
N THR A 37 -2.51 1.91 -13.33
CA THR A 37 -2.79 0.47 -13.32
C THR A 37 -4.16 0.16 -12.71
N LEU A 38 -4.56 0.89 -11.67
CA LEU A 38 -5.87 0.78 -11.04
C LEU A 38 -6.98 1.39 -11.92
N ALA A 39 -6.74 2.56 -12.52
CA ALA A 39 -7.68 3.24 -13.40
C ALA A 39 -8.05 2.39 -14.62
N LYS A 40 -7.06 1.72 -15.25
CA LYS A 40 -7.29 0.75 -16.34
C LYS A 40 -8.22 -0.41 -15.95
N ARG A 41 -8.36 -0.70 -14.66
CA ARG A 41 -9.22 -1.75 -14.11
C ARG A 41 -10.48 -1.19 -13.42
N GLY A 42 -10.71 0.12 -13.48
CA GLY A 42 -11.83 0.77 -12.78
C GLY A 42 -11.78 0.62 -11.25
N LEU A 43 -10.57 0.51 -10.68
CA LEU A 43 -10.34 0.35 -9.23
C LEU A 43 -9.87 1.66 -8.60
N HIS A 44 -10.25 1.86 -7.34
CA HIS A 44 -9.68 2.88 -6.47
C HIS A 44 -8.87 2.22 -5.35
N VAL A 45 -7.95 2.96 -4.76
CA VAL A 45 -7.19 2.50 -3.58
C VAL A 45 -7.35 3.48 -2.43
N ALA A 46 -7.36 2.97 -1.22
CA ALA A 46 -7.07 3.73 -0.02
C ALA A 46 -6.20 2.91 0.92
N ALA A 47 -5.57 3.57 1.87
CA ALA A 47 -4.73 2.93 2.86
C ALA A 47 -5.20 3.25 4.28
N THR A 48 -5.04 2.30 5.19
CA THR A 48 -5.20 2.51 6.63
C THR A 48 -4.02 1.92 7.38
N HIS A 49 -3.69 2.55 8.50
CA HIS A 49 -2.61 2.07 9.35
C HIS A 49 -3.06 0.87 10.19
N VAL A 50 -2.18 -0.11 10.34
CA VAL A 50 -2.30 -1.19 11.32
C VAL A 50 -1.00 -1.32 12.10
N PRO A 51 -1.02 -1.59 13.41
CA PRO A 51 0.21 -1.91 14.15
C PRO A 51 0.98 -3.06 13.50
N SER A 52 2.32 -3.03 13.48
CA SER A 52 3.15 -4.09 12.85
C SER A 52 2.83 -5.50 13.35
N ARG A 53 2.50 -5.67 14.64
CA ARG A 53 2.05 -6.97 15.19
C ARG A 53 0.77 -7.53 14.57
N LEU A 54 -0.01 -6.70 13.88
CA LEU A 54 -1.22 -7.08 13.15
C LEU A 54 -0.99 -7.11 11.63
N ASN A 55 0.22 -6.80 11.16
CA ASN A 55 0.59 -6.90 9.76
C ASN A 55 0.97 -8.34 9.44
N VAL A 56 0.01 -9.14 8.97
CA VAL A 56 0.26 -10.55 8.59
C VAL A 56 1.35 -10.68 7.53
N ALA A 57 1.56 -9.66 6.68
CA ALA A 57 2.59 -9.69 5.65
C ALA A 57 4.01 -9.49 6.19
N ASP A 58 4.16 -9.15 7.47
CA ASP A 58 5.46 -8.91 8.10
C ASP A 58 6.31 -10.19 8.15
N ALA A 59 5.69 -11.34 8.49
CA ALA A 59 6.35 -12.65 8.47
C ALA A 59 6.84 -13.01 7.05
N LEU A 60 5.97 -12.88 6.04
CA LEU A 60 6.33 -13.08 4.64
C LEU A 60 7.48 -12.18 4.19
N SER A 61 7.49 -10.92 4.61
CA SER A 61 8.54 -9.96 4.21
C SER A 61 9.93 -10.35 4.73
N ARG A 62 9.98 -11.15 5.80
CA ARG A 62 11.21 -11.72 6.37
C ARG A 62 11.54 -13.12 5.85
N GLY A 63 10.74 -13.67 4.94
CA GLY A 63 10.90 -15.03 4.45
C GLY A 63 10.35 -16.10 5.39
N ASP A 64 9.63 -15.72 6.45
CA ASP A 64 8.99 -16.65 7.36
C ASP A 64 7.61 -17.08 6.82
N ILE A 65 7.64 -18.09 5.95
CA ILE A 65 6.42 -18.67 5.35
C ILE A 65 5.60 -19.42 6.41
N ALA A 66 6.27 -20.09 7.35
CA ALA A 66 5.60 -20.86 8.39
C ALA A 66 4.86 -19.98 9.39
N GLY A 67 5.42 -18.81 9.76
CA GLY A 67 4.75 -17.82 10.58
C GLY A 67 3.65 -17.04 9.87
N PHE A 68 3.51 -17.19 8.54
CA PHE A 68 2.44 -16.57 7.76
C PHE A 68 1.21 -17.47 7.57
N LEU A 69 1.42 -18.78 7.42
CA LEU A 69 0.37 -19.78 7.19
C LEU A 69 -0.31 -20.19 8.50
#